data_AF-X6LNC9-F1
#
_entry.id   AF-X6LNC9-F1
#
_cell.length_a   1.000
_cell.length_b   1.000
_cell.length_c   1.000
_cell.angle_alpha   90.00
_cell.angle_beta   90.00
_cell.angle_gamma   90.00
#
_symmetry.space_group_name_H-M   'P 1'
#
loop_
_entity.id
_entity.type
_entity.pdbx_description
1 polymer ?
#
loop_
_entity_poly.entity_id
_entity_poly.type
_entity_poly.pdbx_seq_one_letter_code
_entity_poly.pdbx_strand_id
1 'polypeptide(L)'
;ALHVVSFQCTQNSKALGIQERWNQAMSHSDGELIKLLLLDEIGLAEHSKHSPLKVLHHLLENPKISFVGLSNWPLDAAKMNRVIVHQIPNNLDDDLKAIGESICNTNHTDLHQRDVDILVDVFKELNTQISRQNWSNKDIWLGRRDFNALIRHYMYNQVLSKSLQGVMRNLGGCKEPRFQESLTKALKKGLRKSTTEISALMNHWGPLKCVEMNLQDKNCRHCMLVCENPYSWQLLLDYKLLACEDVVFLFESKFAADTAIMTNYDHLHKVINCMQVGKKI
;
A
#
# COMPACT_ATOMS: atom_id res chain seq x y z
N ALA A 1 -11.25 23.18 -16.27
CA ALA A 1 -10.23 22.25 -15.73
C ALA A 1 -10.30 22.20 -14.20
N LEU A 2 -9.69 21.21 -13.54
CA LEU A 2 -9.81 20.98 -12.09
C LEU A 2 -8.51 21.40 -11.37
N HIS A 3 -8.61 22.24 -10.34
CA HIS A 3 -7.51 22.59 -9.45
C HIS A 3 -7.72 21.92 -8.09
N VAL A 4 -6.85 20.97 -7.73
CA VAL A 4 -6.95 20.18 -6.51
C VAL A 4 -5.88 20.62 -5.51
N VAL A 5 -6.31 21.03 -4.32
CA VAL A 5 -5.44 21.18 -3.15
C VAL A 5 -5.70 20.00 -2.23
N SER A 6 -4.67 19.21 -1.94
CA SER A 6 -4.79 18.05 -1.05
C SER A 6 -4.27 18.33 0.36
N PHE A 7 -4.84 17.65 1.35
CA PHE A 7 -4.36 17.65 2.72
C PHE A 7 -4.50 16.26 3.34
N GLN A 8 -3.37 15.72 3.81
CA GLN A 8 -3.34 14.46 4.54
C GLN A 8 -3.78 14.67 5.99
N CYS A 9 -4.93 14.09 6.36
CA CYS A 9 -5.39 14.09 7.73
C CYS A 9 -4.63 13.05 8.57
N THR A 10 -4.41 13.41 9.84
CA THR A 10 -3.78 12.58 10.87
C THR A 10 -4.49 12.78 12.20
N GLN A 11 -4.18 11.95 13.19
CA GLN A 11 -4.69 12.11 14.56
C GLN A 11 -4.21 13.41 15.24
N ASN A 12 -3.21 14.10 14.68
CA ASN A 12 -2.69 15.37 15.19
C ASN A 12 -3.11 16.57 14.32
N SER A 13 -3.97 16.37 13.32
CA SER A 13 -4.48 17.45 12.47
C SER A 13 -5.20 18.52 13.29
N LYS A 14 -5.04 19.79 12.90
CA LYS A 14 -5.67 20.95 13.54
C LYS A 14 -6.61 21.65 12.55
N ALA A 15 -7.64 22.30 13.07
CA ALA A 15 -8.63 23.04 12.27
C ALA A 15 -7.96 24.11 11.37
N LEU A 16 -6.96 24.82 11.90
CA LEU A 16 -6.22 25.85 11.18
C LEU A 16 -5.59 25.31 9.88
N GLY A 17 -4.98 24.12 9.92
CA GLY A 17 -4.37 23.52 8.73
C GLY A 17 -5.37 23.21 7.62
N ILE A 18 -6.58 22.78 7.97
CA ILE A 18 -7.67 22.57 6.99
C ILE A 18 -8.11 23.92 6.42
N GLN A 19 -8.25 24.94 7.26
CA GLN A 19 -8.68 26.28 6.84
C GLN A 19 -7.64 26.96 5.93
N GLU A 20 -6.35 26.82 6.22
CA GLU A 20 -5.27 27.32 5.37
C GLU A 20 -5.31 26.70 3.97
N ARG A 21 -5.50 25.37 3.88
CA ARG A 21 -5.62 24.66 2.60
C ARG A 21 -6.90 25.02 1.84
N TRP A 22 -8.01 25.21 2.55
CA TRP A 22 -9.24 25.72 1.96
C TRP A 22 -9.02 27.11 1.35
N ASN A 23 -8.39 28.02 2.09
CA ASN A 23 -8.08 29.37 1.62
C ASN A 23 -7.11 29.36 0.43
N GLN A 24 -6.10 28.46 0.44
CA GLN A 24 -5.19 28.25 -0.67
C GLN A 24 -5.91 27.80 -1.95
N ALA A 25 -6.88 26.89 -1.82
CA ALA A 25 -7.70 26.47 -2.96
C ALA A 25 -8.59 27.62 -3.46
N MET A 26 -9.12 28.45 -2.55
CA MET A 26 -9.93 29.62 -2.91
C MET A 26 -9.13 30.70 -3.64
N SER A 27 -7.89 30.96 -3.21
CA SER A 27 -7.08 32.09 -3.69
C SER A 27 -6.53 31.92 -5.11
N HIS A 28 -6.65 30.72 -5.71
CA HIS A 28 -6.29 30.54 -7.12
C HIS A 28 -7.24 31.32 -8.05
N SER A 29 -6.70 32.22 -8.86
CA SER A 29 -7.46 33.29 -9.53
C SER A 29 -7.88 32.98 -10.98
N ASP A 30 -7.79 31.73 -11.44
CA ASP A 30 -8.32 31.38 -12.77
C ASP A 30 -9.81 31.08 -12.69
N GLY A 31 -10.63 32.01 -13.21
CA GLY A 31 -12.09 31.98 -13.16
C GLY A 31 -12.74 30.79 -13.87
N GLU A 32 -12.00 30.02 -14.67
CA GLU A 32 -12.48 28.84 -15.38
C GLU A 32 -12.16 27.49 -14.69
N LEU A 33 -11.48 27.51 -13.53
CA LEU A 33 -11.11 26.29 -12.82
C LEU A 33 -12.11 25.92 -11.73
N ILE A 34 -12.53 24.65 -11.72
CA ILE A 34 -13.22 24.06 -10.58
C ILE A 34 -12.18 23.87 -9.47
N LYS A 35 -12.39 24.53 -8.34
CA LYS A 35 -11.51 24.46 -7.17
C LYS A 35 -11.99 23.35 -6.25
N LEU A 36 -11.08 22.46 -5.86
CA LEU A 36 -11.38 21.31 -5.02
C LEU A 36 -10.39 21.21 -3.86
N LEU A 37 -10.92 21.11 -2.64
CA LEU A 37 -10.17 20.62 -1.49
C LEU A 37 -10.37 19.10 -1.37
N LEU A 38 -9.26 18.35 -1.40
CA LEU A 38 -9.22 16.91 -1.16
C LEU A 38 -8.63 16.64 0.24
N LEU A 39 -9.44 16.14 1.17
CA LEU A 39 -8.96 15.65 2.46
C LEU A 39 -8.75 14.13 2.39
N ASP A 40 -7.51 13.69 2.47
CA ASP A 40 -7.17 12.26 2.47
C ASP A 40 -7.06 11.73 3.92
N GLU A 41 -7.48 10.49 4.14
CA GLU A 41 -7.60 9.85 5.47
C GLU A 41 -8.37 10.69 6.51
N ILE A 42 -9.46 11.35 6.11
CA ILE A 42 -10.22 12.27 6.97
C ILE A 42 -10.71 11.61 8.28
N GLY A 43 -11.00 10.32 8.28
CA GLY A 43 -11.38 9.55 9.48
C GLY A 43 -10.31 9.53 10.57
N LEU A 44 -9.02 9.69 10.26
CA LEU A 44 -7.99 9.83 11.28
C LEU A 44 -8.12 11.15 12.06
N ALA A 45 -8.58 12.20 11.39
CA ALA A 45 -8.80 13.51 12.00
C ALA A 45 -10.06 13.56 12.88
N GLU A 46 -11.02 12.64 12.71
CA GLU A 46 -12.16 12.47 13.61
C GLU A 46 -11.69 12.09 15.03
N HIS A 47 -10.66 11.25 15.13
CA HIS A 47 -10.06 10.82 16.39
C HIS A 47 -9.05 11.82 16.98
N SER A 48 -8.88 12.99 16.36
CA SER A 48 -7.93 13.97 16.84
C SER A 48 -8.44 14.71 18.09
N LYS A 49 -7.54 14.90 19.06
CA LYS A 49 -7.80 15.71 20.27
C LYS A 49 -8.13 17.17 19.96
N HIS A 50 -7.76 17.66 18.77
CA HIS A 50 -7.98 19.04 18.36
C HIS A 50 -9.33 19.29 17.68
N SER A 51 -10.16 18.25 17.49
CA SER A 51 -11.45 18.35 16.79
C SER A 51 -11.38 19.14 15.46
N PRO A 52 -10.40 18.85 14.58
CA PRO A 52 -10.12 19.65 13.38
C PRO A 52 -11.30 19.75 12.43
N LEU A 53 -12.13 18.72 12.36
CA LEU A 53 -13.26 18.63 11.44
C LEU A 53 -14.45 19.53 11.82
N LYS A 54 -14.43 20.17 13.01
CA LYS A 54 -15.45 21.16 13.38
C LYS A 54 -15.50 22.33 12.39
N VAL A 55 -14.35 22.69 11.82
CA VAL A 55 -14.26 23.77 10.82
C VAL A 55 -15.06 23.46 9.55
N LEU A 56 -15.22 22.17 9.21
CA LEU A 56 -15.96 21.76 8.03
C LEU A 56 -17.45 22.09 8.12
N HIS A 57 -18.03 22.15 9.34
CA HIS A 57 -19.43 22.56 9.48
C HIS A 57 -19.67 23.95 8.90
N HIS A 58 -18.77 24.90 9.22
CA HIS A 58 -18.87 26.26 8.71
C HIS A 58 -18.53 26.36 7.23
N LEU A 59 -17.48 25.63 6.77
CA LEU A 59 -17.03 25.70 5.38
C LEU A 59 -18.04 25.08 4.39
N LEU A 60 -18.77 24.03 4.81
CA LEU A 60 -19.70 23.29 3.96
C LEU A 60 -21.13 23.84 3.99
N GLU A 61 -21.47 24.78 4.88
CA GLU A 61 -22.79 25.44 4.88
C GLU A 61 -22.99 26.32 3.66
N ASN A 62 -21.96 27.05 3.24
CA ASN A 62 -21.95 27.84 2.00
C ASN A 62 -20.64 27.57 1.24
N PRO A 63 -20.55 26.41 0.56
CA PRO A 63 -19.31 25.96 -0.03
C PRO A 63 -18.91 26.86 -1.20
N LYS A 64 -17.81 27.61 -1.02
CA LYS A 64 -17.21 28.45 -2.07
C LYS A 64 -16.37 27.66 -3.07
N ILE A 65 -15.98 26.44 -2.71
CA ILE A 65 -15.21 25.49 -3.52
C ILE A 65 -15.76 24.09 -3.31
N SER A 66 -15.46 23.18 -4.22
CA SER A 66 -15.80 21.76 -4.09
C SER A 66 -14.97 21.09 -2.99
N PHE A 67 -15.52 20.02 -2.42
CA PHE A 67 -14.90 19.25 -1.34
C PHE A 67 -15.03 17.75 -1.59
N VAL A 68 -13.95 17.01 -1.39
CA VAL A 68 -13.93 15.54 -1.38
C VAL A 68 -13.14 15.09 -0.16
N GLY A 69 -13.72 14.18 0.63
CA GLY A 69 -13.05 13.53 1.76
C GLY A 69 -12.92 12.03 1.49
N LEU A 70 -11.71 11.48 1.61
CA LEU A 70 -11.43 10.05 1.51
C LEU A 70 -11.18 9.49 2.90
N SER A 71 -11.84 8.37 3.22
CA SER A 71 -11.60 7.68 4.49
C SER A 71 -11.81 6.20 4.40
N ASN A 72 -10.99 5.46 5.15
CA ASN A 72 -11.22 4.06 5.47
C ASN A 72 -12.22 3.85 6.62
N TRP A 73 -12.61 4.91 7.33
CA TRP A 73 -13.49 4.84 8.49
C TRP A 73 -14.71 5.75 8.31
N PRO A 74 -15.91 5.34 8.77
CA PRO A 74 -17.05 6.23 8.76
C PRO A 74 -16.81 7.44 9.68
N LEU A 75 -17.30 8.60 9.28
CA LEU A 75 -17.33 9.81 10.10
C LEU A 75 -18.60 9.83 10.97
N ASP A 76 -18.68 10.78 11.89
CA ASP A 76 -19.91 10.97 12.66
C ASP A 76 -21.10 11.44 11.79
N ALA A 77 -22.31 11.19 12.27
CA ALA A 77 -23.53 11.54 11.53
C ALA A 77 -23.65 13.06 11.28
N ALA A 78 -23.18 13.89 12.22
CA ALA A 78 -23.26 15.34 12.11
C ALA A 78 -22.47 15.89 10.91
N LYS A 79 -21.34 15.28 10.57
CA LYS A 79 -20.53 15.63 9.40
C LYS A 79 -21.08 14.97 8.13
N MET A 80 -21.50 13.71 8.21
CA MET A 80 -22.07 12.98 7.07
C MET A 80 -23.34 13.61 6.52
N ASN A 81 -24.18 14.23 7.35
CA ASN A 81 -25.43 14.88 6.90
C ASN A 81 -25.23 16.09 5.95
N ARG A 82 -23.99 16.59 5.81
CA ARG A 82 -23.66 17.75 4.96
C ARG A 82 -22.99 17.35 3.65
N VAL A 83 -22.76 16.05 3.44
CA VAL A 83 -22.04 15.53 2.27
C VAL A 83 -22.80 14.36 1.68
N ILE A 84 -22.56 14.09 0.40
CA ILE A 84 -22.98 12.83 -0.21
C ILE A 84 -21.94 11.77 0.18
N VAL A 85 -22.36 10.77 0.94
CA VAL A 85 -21.49 9.67 1.34
C VAL A 85 -21.62 8.55 0.33
N HIS A 86 -20.52 8.23 -0.35
CA HIS A 86 -20.40 7.01 -1.15
C HIS A 86 -19.59 5.98 -0.37
N GLN A 87 -20.24 4.91 0.08
CA GLN A 87 -19.58 3.80 0.77
C GLN A 87 -19.28 2.68 -0.22
N ILE A 88 -18.00 2.28 -0.28
CA ILE A 88 -17.57 1.14 -1.07
C ILE A 88 -17.51 -0.06 -0.13
N PRO A 89 -18.44 -1.03 -0.22
CA PRO A 89 -18.44 -2.19 0.66
C PRO A 89 -17.19 -3.03 0.42
N ASN A 90 -16.67 -3.66 1.47
CA ASN A 90 -15.52 -4.54 1.35
C ASN A 90 -15.94 -5.92 0.80
N ASN A 91 -16.17 -6.00 -0.50
CA ASN A 91 -16.44 -7.26 -1.20
C ASN A 91 -15.18 -7.74 -1.94
N LEU A 92 -14.19 -8.20 -1.17
CA LEU A 92 -12.92 -8.66 -1.71
C LEU A 92 -13.13 -9.78 -2.75
N ASP A 93 -14.08 -10.67 -2.50
CA ASP A 93 -14.29 -11.86 -3.32
C ASP A 93 -14.73 -11.56 -4.76
N ASP A 94 -15.58 -10.56 -4.93
CA ASP A 94 -16.02 -10.09 -6.26
C ASP A 94 -14.97 -9.18 -6.89
N ASP A 95 -14.26 -8.36 -6.09
CA ASP A 95 -13.17 -7.55 -6.60
C ASP A 95 -12.02 -8.39 -7.17
N LEU A 96 -11.66 -9.50 -6.51
CA LEU A 96 -10.64 -10.43 -7.01
C LEU A 96 -11.03 -11.02 -8.36
N LYS A 97 -12.30 -11.37 -8.54
CA LYS A 97 -12.84 -11.86 -9.82
C LYS A 97 -12.80 -10.77 -10.89
N ALA A 98 -13.29 -9.57 -10.58
CA ALA A 98 -13.30 -8.44 -11.50
C ALA A 98 -11.88 -8.05 -11.95
N ILE A 99 -10.91 -8.06 -11.03
CA ILE A 99 -9.49 -7.85 -11.35
C ILE A 99 -8.98 -8.95 -12.29
N GLY A 100 -9.31 -10.21 -12.00
CA GLY A 100 -8.95 -11.35 -12.85
C GLY A 100 -9.52 -11.27 -14.27
N GLU A 101 -10.82 -11.02 -14.39
CA GLU A 101 -11.52 -10.86 -15.67
C GLU A 101 -10.97 -9.67 -16.47
N SER A 102 -10.74 -8.54 -15.81
CA SER A 102 -10.14 -7.36 -16.43
C SER A 102 -8.77 -7.68 -17.04
N ILE A 103 -7.95 -8.47 -16.32
CA ILE A 103 -6.62 -8.87 -16.79
C ILE A 103 -6.70 -9.83 -17.99
N CYS A 104 -7.61 -10.82 -17.96
CA CYS A 104 -7.81 -11.72 -19.10
C CYS A 104 -8.31 -11.00 -20.36
N ASN A 105 -9.02 -9.88 -20.20
CA ASN A 105 -9.48 -9.05 -21.32
C ASN A 105 -8.39 -8.13 -21.88
N THR A 106 -7.20 -8.09 -21.29
CA THR A 106 -6.07 -7.31 -21.85
C THR A 106 -5.29 -8.13 -22.88
N ASN A 107 -4.98 -7.53 -24.03
CA ASN A 107 -4.16 -8.18 -25.09
C ASN A 107 -2.65 -8.22 -24.77
N HIS A 108 -2.27 -7.99 -23.51
CA HIS A 108 -0.88 -7.76 -23.10
C HIS A 108 -0.33 -8.84 -22.16
N THR A 109 -0.96 -10.02 -22.11
CA THR A 109 -0.60 -11.09 -21.17
C THR A 109 -0.71 -12.47 -21.80
N ASP A 110 0.24 -13.34 -21.48
CA ASP A 110 0.19 -14.79 -21.80
C ASP A 110 -0.57 -15.59 -20.72
N LEU A 111 -1.09 -14.90 -19.69
CA LEU A 111 -1.80 -15.51 -18.57
C LEU A 111 -3.20 -15.97 -19.01
N HIS A 112 -3.43 -17.28 -19.01
CA HIS A 112 -4.72 -17.84 -19.35
C HIS A 112 -5.73 -17.69 -18.20
N GLN A 113 -7.02 -17.71 -18.52
CA GLN A 113 -8.11 -17.66 -17.52
C GLN A 113 -7.92 -18.69 -16.40
N ARG A 114 -7.50 -19.91 -16.74
CA ARG A 114 -7.24 -20.97 -15.74
C ARG A 114 -6.17 -20.56 -14.73
N ASP A 115 -5.11 -19.87 -15.15
CA ASP A 115 -4.04 -19.44 -14.25
C ASP A 115 -4.52 -18.31 -13.32
N VAL A 116 -5.35 -17.40 -13.85
CA VAL A 116 -6.02 -16.36 -13.07
C VAL A 116 -6.95 -16.98 -12.03
N ASP A 117 -7.78 -17.95 -12.42
CA ASP A 117 -8.69 -18.64 -11.49
C ASP A 117 -7.92 -19.31 -10.35
N ILE A 118 -6.79 -19.96 -10.65
CA ILE A 118 -5.92 -20.55 -9.62
C ILE A 118 -5.38 -19.46 -8.67
N LEU A 119 -4.92 -18.31 -9.18
CA LEU A 119 -4.43 -17.21 -8.36
C LEU A 119 -5.51 -16.65 -7.43
N VAL A 120 -6.73 -16.46 -7.95
CA VAL A 120 -7.90 -16.03 -7.18
C VAL A 120 -8.21 -17.05 -6.08
N ASP A 121 -8.27 -18.34 -6.42
CA ASP A 121 -8.56 -19.42 -5.47
C ASP A 121 -7.51 -19.53 -4.38
N VAL A 122 -6.22 -19.44 -4.72
CA VAL A 122 -5.12 -19.45 -3.74
C VAL A 122 -5.24 -18.27 -2.79
N PHE A 123 -5.47 -17.06 -3.31
CA PHE A 123 -5.58 -15.85 -2.48
C PHE A 123 -6.80 -15.92 -1.55
N LYS A 124 -7.96 -16.35 -2.07
CA LYS A 124 -9.19 -16.53 -1.28
C LYS A 124 -9.04 -17.59 -0.20
N GLU A 125 -8.47 -18.73 -0.54
CA GLU A 125 -8.23 -19.81 0.42
C GLU A 125 -7.28 -19.34 1.52
N LEU A 126 -6.18 -18.67 1.17
CA LEU A 126 -5.24 -18.11 2.14
C LEU A 126 -5.93 -17.12 3.08
N ASN A 127 -6.69 -16.17 2.54
CA ASN A 127 -7.40 -15.18 3.34
C ASN A 127 -8.45 -15.82 4.27
N THR A 128 -9.13 -16.86 3.80
CA THR A 128 -10.06 -17.67 4.61
C THR A 128 -9.34 -18.41 5.74
N GLN A 129 -8.17 -19.01 5.47
CA GLN A 129 -7.38 -19.70 6.51
C GLN A 129 -6.87 -18.71 7.56
N ILE A 130 -6.40 -17.53 7.14
CA ILE A 130 -5.97 -16.46 8.05
C ILE A 130 -7.14 -15.99 8.92
N SER A 131 -8.31 -15.75 8.33
CA SER A 131 -9.49 -15.26 9.06
C SER A 131 -10.03 -16.25 10.10
N ARG A 132 -9.86 -17.56 9.87
CA ARG A 132 -10.26 -18.62 10.82
C ARG A 132 -9.33 -18.75 12.01
N GLN A 133 -8.09 -18.31 11.87
CA GLN A 133 -7.12 -18.34 12.95
C GLN A 133 -7.34 -17.09 13.81
N ASN A 134 -7.51 -17.28 15.11
CA ASN A 134 -7.55 -16.15 16.06
C ASN A 134 -6.13 -15.57 16.18
N TRP A 135 -5.75 -14.73 15.22
CA TRP A 135 -4.51 -13.96 15.27
C TRP A 135 -4.64 -12.96 16.41
N SER A 136 -3.70 -13.04 17.36
CA SER A 136 -3.72 -12.24 18.59
C SER A 136 -3.49 -10.75 18.35
N ASN A 137 -3.19 -10.32 17.13
CA ASN A 137 -3.12 -8.91 16.73
C ASN A 137 -3.30 -8.76 15.21
N LYS A 138 -3.65 -7.54 14.79
CA LYS A 138 -3.96 -7.04 13.44
C LYS A 138 -2.79 -7.11 12.44
N ASP A 139 -1.83 -8.01 12.61
CA ASP A 139 -0.48 -7.88 12.02
C ASP A 139 -0.35 -8.49 10.62
N ILE A 140 -1.29 -9.34 10.21
CA ILE A 140 -1.30 -9.97 8.89
C ILE A 140 -2.59 -9.59 8.15
N TRP A 141 -2.51 -8.55 7.33
CA TRP A 141 -3.58 -8.16 6.43
C TRP A 141 -3.14 -8.36 4.99
N LEU A 142 -3.82 -9.27 4.28
CA LEU A 142 -3.71 -9.41 2.84
C LEU A 142 -4.81 -8.60 2.18
N GLY A 143 -4.43 -7.62 1.37
CA GLY A 143 -5.35 -6.70 0.72
C GLY A 143 -5.36 -6.84 -0.80
N ARG A 144 -6.23 -6.04 -1.43
CA ARG A 144 -6.29 -5.89 -2.90
C ARG A 144 -4.96 -5.50 -3.52
N ARG A 145 -4.13 -4.74 -2.78
CA ARG A 145 -2.79 -4.34 -3.24
C ARG A 145 -1.84 -5.54 -3.37
N ASP A 146 -1.95 -6.53 -2.48
CA ASP A 146 -1.15 -7.76 -2.54
C ASP A 146 -1.57 -8.63 -3.72
N PHE A 147 -2.88 -8.77 -3.93
CA PHE A 147 -3.40 -9.50 -5.09
C PHE A 147 -3.04 -8.80 -6.41
N ASN A 148 -3.19 -7.48 -6.50
CA ASN A 148 -2.82 -6.72 -7.69
C ASN A 148 -1.33 -6.87 -8.04
N ALA A 149 -0.45 -6.85 -7.04
CA ALA A 149 0.98 -7.06 -7.27
C ALA A 149 1.30 -8.51 -7.65
N LEU A 150 0.60 -9.48 -7.05
CA LEU A 150 0.71 -10.91 -7.38
C LEU A 150 0.31 -11.18 -8.83
N ILE A 151 -0.88 -10.75 -9.24
CA ILE A 151 -1.38 -11.03 -10.59
C ILE A 151 -0.57 -10.26 -11.64
N ARG A 152 -0.19 -9.00 -11.36
CA ARG A 152 0.70 -8.22 -12.22
C ARG A 152 2.05 -8.91 -12.43
N HIS A 153 2.62 -9.56 -11.40
CA HIS A 153 3.84 -10.34 -11.57
C HIS A 153 3.63 -11.46 -12.60
N TYR A 154 2.56 -12.25 -12.47
CA TYR A 154 2.28 -13.38 -13.35
C TYR A 154 1.80 -12.99 -14.76
N MET A 155 1.38 -11.75 -14.99
CA MET A 155 1.12 -11.24 -16.34
C MET A 155 2.38 -11.16 -17.22
N TYR A 156 3.54 -10.93 -16.61
CA TYR A 156 4.80 -10.67 -17.34
C TYR A 156 5.88 -11.71 -17.08
N ASN A 157 5.63 -12.69 -16.22
CA ASN A 157 6.60 -13.70 -15.80
C ASN A 157 6.03 -15.11 -15.91
N GLN A 158 6.84 -16.12 -15.58
CA GLN A 158 6.43 -17.52 -15.64
C GLN A 158 5.18 -17.78 -14.80
N VAL A 159 4.22 -18.52 -15.38
CA VAL A 159 2.99 -18.95 -14.71
C VAL A 159 3.25 -19.68 -13.39
N LEU A 160 2.27 -19.57 -12.47
CA LEU A 160 2.32 -20.09 -11.11
C LEU A 160 2.69 -21.58 -11.01
N SER A 161 2.29 -22.39 -12.01
CA SER A 161 2.59 -23.83 -12.07
C SER A 161 4.08 -24.15 -12.20
N LYS A 162 4.88 -23.21 -12.71
CA LYS A 162 6.34 -23.37 -12.92
C LYS A 162 7.16 -22.70 -11.82
N SER A 163 6.71 -21.56 -11.30
CA SER A 163 7.46 -20.79 -10.31
C SER A 163 6.55 -20.13 -9.27
N LEU A 164 6.90 -20.29 -7.99
CA LEU A 164 6.26 -19.59 -6.87
C LEU A 164 6.89 -18.20 -6.60
N GLN A 165 7.71 -17.67 -7.50
CA GLN A 165 8.36 -16.36 -7.33
C GLN A 165 7.37 -15.25 -6.98
N GLY A 166 6.30 -15.10 -7.77
CA GLY A 166 5.29 -14.06 -7.55
C GLY A 166 4.58 -14.22 -6.21
N VAL A 167 4.27 -15.46 -5.82
CA VAL A 167 3.69 -15.79 -4.52
C VAL A 167 4.64 -15.40 -3.39
N MET A 168 5.90 -15.83 -3.45
CA MET A 168 6.84 -15.59 -2.34
C MET A 168 7.22 -14.11 -2.22
N ARG A 169 7.31 -13.38 -3.33
CA ARG A 169 7.55 -11.92 -3.34
C ARG A 169 6.39 -11.11 -2.77
N ASN A 170 5.14 -11.56 -2.94
CA ASN A 170 3.95 -10.78 -2.57
C ASN A 170 3.21 -11.27 -1.34
N LEU A 171 3.33 -12.56 -1.00
CA LEU A 171 2.61 -13.22 0.10
C LEU A 171 3.57 -13.92 1.08
N GLY A 172 4.86 -14.05 0.76
CA GLY A 172 5.83 -14.83 1.55
C GLY A 172 6.47 -14.10 2.75
N GLY A 173 6.01 -12.89 3.08
CA GLY A 173 6.68 -12.03 4.07
C GLY A 173 6.55 -12.48 5.54
N CYS A 174 5.58 -13.34 5.87
CA CYS A 174 5.33 -13.77 7.26
C CYS A 174 5.94 -15.15 7.54
N LYS A 175 6.90 -15.25 8.47
CA LYS A 175 7.56 -16.52 8.85
C LYS A 175 6.80 -17.34 9.91
N GLU A 176 5.68 -16.85 10.43
CA GLU A 176 4.90 -17.58 11.44
C GLU A 176 4.51 -18.97 10.88
N PRO A 177 4.77 -20.08 11.62
CA PRO A 177 4.50 -21.43 11.14
C PRO A 177 3.05 -21.63 10.68
N ARG A 178 2.08 -21.09 11.43
CA ARG A 178 0.65 -21.17 11.09
C ARG A 178 0.31 -20.45 9.78
N PHE A 179 0.97 -19.33 9.49
CA PHE A 179 0.82 -18.64 8.20
C PHE A 179 1.41 -19.49 7.06
N GLN A 180 2.62 -20.03 7.25
CA GLN A 180 3.30 -20.86 6.27
C GLN A 180 2.52 -22.14 5.95
N GLU A 181 1.92 -22.78 6.95
CA GLU A 181 1.01 -23.91 6.78
C GLU A 181 -0.23 -23.53 5.98
N SER A 182 -0.81 -22.35 6.25
CA SER A 182 -1.99 -21.83 5.54
C SER A 182 -1.68 -21.56 4.07
N LEU A 183 -0.55 -20.91 3.79
CA LEU A 183 -0.07 -20.66 2.43
C LEU A 183 0.21 -21.97 1.69
N THR A 184 0.88 -22.92 2.34
CA THR A 184 1.14 -24.25 1.76
C THR A 184 -0.16 -24.98 1.42
N LYS A 185 -1.16 -24.93 2.31
CA LYS A 185 -2.47 -25.54 2.09
C LYS A 185 -3.24 -24.88 0.94
N ALA A 186 -3.21 -23.55 0.85
CA ALA A 186 -3.82 -22.81 -0.24
C ALA A 186 -3.19 -23.17 -1.59
N LEU A 187 -1.86 -23.18 -1.67
CA LEU A 187 -1.11 -23.54 -2.87
C LEU A 187 -1.33 -25.00 -3.28
N LYS A 188 -1.36 -25.93 -2.31
CA LYS A 188 -1.67 -27.34 -2.55
C LYS A 188 -3.04 -27.51 -3.21
N LYS A 189 -4.05 -26.79 -2.72
CA LYS A 189 -5.42 -26.84 -3.27
C LYS A 189 -5.47 -26.27 -4.69
N GLY A 190 -4.86 -25.10 -4.91
CA GLY A 190 -4.86 -24.44 -6.22
C GLY A 190 -4.06 -25.17 -7.29
N LEU A 191 -2.87 -25.66 -6.95
CA LEU A 191 -1.93 -26.27 -7.91
C LEU A 191 -2.03 -27.79 -8.02
N ARG A 192 -2.80 -28.43 -7.13
CA ARG A 192 -2.95 -29.90 -7.06
C ARG A 192 -1.60 -30.65 -6.96
N LYS A 193 -0.63 -30.03 -6.31
CA LYS A 193 0.71 -30.59 -6.03
C LYS A 193 0.78 -31.19 -4.63
N SER A 194 1.72 -32.09 -4.41
CA SER A 194 1.99 -32.63 -3.07
C SER A 194 2.56 -31.54 -2.13
N THR A 195 2.42 -31.74 -0.82
CA THR A 195 2.98 -30.81 0.18
C THR A 195 4.49 -30.67 0.03
N THR A 196 5.19 -31.77 -0.25
CA THR A 196 6.66 -31.79 -0.44
C THR A 196 7.10 -30.99 -1.66
N GLU A 197 6.38 -31.08 -2.78
CA GLU A 197 6.65 -30.25 -3.97
C GLU A 197 6.45 -28.76 -3.67
N ILE A 198 5.34 -28.39 -3.00
CA ILE A 198 5.07 -26.99 -2.66
C ILE A 198 6.14 -26.44 -1.73
N SER A 199 6.51 -27.18 -0.67
CA SER A 199 7.58 -26.77 0.23
C SER A 199 8.92 -26.61 -0.49
N ALA A 200 9.26 -27.51 -1.41
CA ALA A 200 10.48 -27.37 -2.21
C ALA A 200 10.48 -26.10 -3.08
N LEU A 201 9.35 -25.79 -3.73
CA LEU A 201 9.19 -24.58 -4.54
C LEU A 201 9.22 -23.29 -3.69
N MET A 202 8.62 -23.31 -2.50
CA MET A 202 8.67 -22.17 -1.57
C MET A 202 10.10 -21.94 -1.05
N ASN A 203 10.79 -23.01 -0.65
CA ASN A 203 12.17 -22.94 -0.15
C ASN A 203 13.18 -22.47 -1.20
N HIS A 204 12.90 -22.67 -2.49
CA HIS A 204 13.70 -22.12 -3.58
C HIS A 204 13.71 -20.59 -3.60
N TRP A 205 12.69 -19.95 -3.01
CA TRP A 205 12.49 -18.52 -2.97
C TRP A 205 12.62 -17.98 -1.54
N GLY A 206 13.85 -18.05 -1.02
CA GLY A 206 14.19 -17.47 0.28
C GLY A 206 14.09 -15.93 0.30
N PRO A 207 14.08 -15.30 1.50
CA PRO A 207 13.90 -13.85 1.64
C PRO A 207 14.92 -13.02 0.86
N LEU A 208 16.22 -13.36 0.92
CA LEU A 208 17.28 -12.62 0.22
C LEU A 208 17.06 -12.63 -1.30
N LYS A 209 16.70 -13.78 -1.86
CA LYS A 209 16.40 -13.92 -3.30
C LYS A 209 15.15 -13.12 -3.69
N CYS A 210 14.12 -13.08 -2.83
CA CYS A 210 12.95 -12.25 -3.07
C CYS A 210 13.28 -10.76 -3.07
N VAL A 211 14.13 -10.31 -2.13
CA VAL A 211 14.62 -8.92 -2.06
C VAL A 211 15.44 -8.56 -3.29
N GLU A 212 16.38 -9.41 -3.68
CA GLU A 212 17.18 -9.23 -4.90
C GLU A 212 16.30 -9.03 -6.13
N MET A 213 15.32 -9.92 -6.34
CA MET A 213 14.40 -9.81 -7.47
C MET A 213 13.49 -8.58 -7.39
N ASN A 214 13.10 -8.14 -6.19
CA ASN A 214 12.35 -6.89 -6.04
C ASN A 214 13.20 -5.66 -6.40
N LEU A 215 14.47 -5.63 -5.99
CA LEU A 215 15.38 -4.50 -6.28
C LEU A 215 15.71 -4.34 -7.77
N GLN A 216 15.47 -5.38 -8.58
CA GLN A 216 15.65 -5.39 -10.04
C GLN A 216 14.35 -5.09 -10.80
N ASP A 217 13.19 -5.21 -10.15
CA ASP A 217 11.88 -5.10 -10.78
C ASP A 217 11.31 -3.69 -10.61
N LYS A 218 11.42 -2.87 -11.67
CA LYS A 218 10.90 -1.49 -11.68
C LYS A 218 9.39 -1.39 -11.52
N ASN A 219 8.66 -2.48 -11.73
CA ASN A 219 7.21 -2.52 -11.69
C ASN A 219 6.66 -3.12 -10.39
N CYS A 220 7.53 -3.57 -9.47
CA CYS A 220 7.08 -4.06 -8.17
C CYS A 220 6.82 -2.92 -7.18
N ARG A 221 6.16 -3.26 -6.07
CA ARG A 221 5.95 -2.33 -4.96
C ARG A 221 7.28 -2.03 -4.27
N HIS A 222 7.35 -0.89 -3.57
CA HIS A 222 8.44 -0.63 -2.63
C HIS A 222 8.54 -1.75 -1.60
N CYS A 223 9.76 -2.07 -1.18
CA CYS A 223 10.02 -3.13 -0.22
C CYS A 223 9.86 -2.62 1.20
N MET A 224 9.15 -3.39 2.03
CA MET A 224 9.19 -3.28 3.48
C MET A 224 9.96 -4.48 4.01
N LEU A 225 11.13 -4.24 4.61
CA LEU A 225 11.95 -5.29 5.21
C LEU A 225 11.65 -5.36 6.70
N VAL A 226 11.03 -6.45 7.13
CA VAL A 226 10.78 -6.72 8.55
C VAL A 226 11.97 -7.45 9.12
N CYS A 227 12.67 -6.77 10.03
CA CYS A 227 13.91 -7.24 10.64
C CYS A 227 13.72 -7.36 12.16
N GLU A 228 14.38 -8.35 12.77
CA GLU A 228 14.40 -8.49 14.23
C GLU A 228 15.24 -7.39 14.89
N ASN A 229 16.29 -6.91 14.21
CA ASN A 229 17.22 -5.91 14.72
C ASN A 229 17.29 -4.67 13.83
N PRO A 230 17.46 -3.45 14.40
CA PRO A 230 17.56 -2.21 13.63
C PRO A 230 18.73 -2.15 12.65
N TYR A 231 19.81 -2.89 12.87
CA TYR A 231 21.02 -2.87 12.03
C TYR A 231 21.00 -3.93 10.91
N SER A 232 19.95 -4.76 10.84
CA SER A 232 19.85 -5.84 9.85
C SER A 232 19.80 -5.35 8.40
N TRP A 233 19.58 -4.06 8.15
CA TRP A 233 19.70 -3.48 6.80
C TRP A 233 21.12 -3.61 6.24
N GLN A 234 22.16 -3.73 7.08
CA GLN A 234 23.55 -3.94 6.66
C GLN A 234 23.71 -5.25 5.87
N LEU A 235 22.84 -6.24 6.09
CA LEU A 235 22.82 -7.47 5.30
C LEU A 235 22.62 -7.18 3.80
N LEU A 236 21.92 -6.11 3.44
CA LEU A 236 21.77 -5.72 2.04
C LEU A 236 23.10 -5.33 1.38
N LEU A 237 24.04 -4.78 2.18
CA LEU A 237 25.40 -4.46 1.74
C LEU A 237 26.28 -5.70 1.77
N ASP A 238 26.23 -6.48 2.84
CA ASP A 238 27.06 -7.68 3.02
C ASP A 238 26.80 -8.73 1.93
N TYR A 239 25.52 -8.93 1.57
CA TYR A 239 25.10 -9.79 0.47
C TYR A 239 25.20 -9.11 -0.90
N LYS A 240 25.74 -7.89 -0.98
CA LYS A 240 25.93 -7.12 -2.23
C LYS A 240 24.63 -6.92 -3.03
N LEU A 241 23.50 -6.84 -2.33
CA LEU A 241 22.20 -6.52 -2.94
C LEU A 241 22.10 -5.02 -3.24
N LEU A 242 22.80 -4.21 -2.45
CA LEU A 242 22.94 -2.76 -2.60
C LEU A 242 24.41 -2.37 -2.57
N ALA A 243 24.76 -1.32 -3.30
CA ALA A 243 26.06 -0.66 -3.22
C ALA A 243 25.91 0.70 -2.54
N CYS A 244 26.85 1.06 -1.66
CA CYS A 244 26.82 2.36 -0.96
C CYS A 244 26.79 3.56 -1.91
N GLU A 245 27.33 3.41 -3.12
CA GLU A 245 27.36 4.46 -4.14
C GLU A 245 25.98 4.68 -4.79
N ASP A 246 25.17 3.62 -4.87
CA ASP A 246 23.89 3.58 -5.61
C ASP A 246 22.66 3.80 -4.73
N VAL A 247 22.85 3.95 -3.41
CA VAL A 247 21.76 4.07 -2.44
C VAL A 247 21.97 5.28 -1.54
N VAL A 248 20.90 6.00 -1.23
CA VAL A 248 20.90 7.07 -0.24
C VAL A 248 20.22 6.57 1.03
N PHE A 249 20.99 6.27 2.06
CA PHE A 249 20.43 5.89 3.35
C PHE A 249 19.92 7.13 4.09
N LEU A 250 18.64 7.12 4.44
CA LEU A 250 18.01 8.17 5.24
C LEU A 250 17.79 7.66 6.67
N PHE A 251 18.51 8.26 7.61
CA PHE A 251 18.35 8.01 9.04
C PHE A 251 17.94 9.31 9.73
N GLU A 252 17.15 9.20 10.79
CA GLU A 252 16.87 10.33 11.66
C GLU A 252 18.16 10.77 12.38
N SER A 253 18.58 12.02 12.16
CA SER A 253 19.74 12.57 12.84
C SER A 253 19.44 12.71 14.33
N LYS A 254 20.37 12.21 15.16
CA LYS A 254 20.34 12.38 16.62
C LYS A 254 21.42 13.34 17.11
N PHE A 255 22.06 14.07 16.20
CA PHE A 255 23.03 15.10 16.59
C PHE A 255 22.31 16.29 17.22
N ALA A 256 22.88 16.84 18.30
CA ALA A 256 22.23 17.88 19.11
C ALA A 256 21.94 19.18 18.33
N ALA A 257 22.69 19.48 17.27
CA ALA A 257 22.46 20.64 16.41
C ALA A 257 21.28 20.43 15.45
N ASP A 258 21.04 19.19 15.02
CA ASP A 258 20.04 18.86 14.00
C ASP A 258 18.65 18.69 14.61
N THR A 259 18.54 18.30 15.89
CA THR A 259 17.24 18.16 16.57
C THR A 259 16.51 19.50 16.76
N ALA A 260 17.22 20.63 16.62
CA ALA A 260 16.64 21.97 16.69
C ALA A 260 16.11 22.49 15.33
N ILE A 261 16.52 21.89 14.22
CA ILE A 261 16.20 22.32 12.85
C ILE A 261 15.34 21.23 12.19
N MET A 262 14.29 21.60 11.44
CA MET A 262 13.35 20.65 10.85
C MET A 262 14.01 19.72 9.81
N THR A 263 14.53 18.58 10.26
CA THR A 263 15.14 17.51 9.43
C THR A 263 14.19 16.89 8.40
N ASN A 264 12.87 17.02 8.60
CA ASN A 264 11.85 16.41 7.73
C ASN A 264 11.81 16.99 6.31
N TYR A 265 12.06 18.30 6.15
CA TYR A 265 12.07 18.91 4.81
C TYR A 265 13.28 18.45 3.99
N ASP A 266 14.44 18.31 4.63
CA ASP A 266 15.66 17.84 3.97
C ASP A 266 15.52 16.39 3.51
N HIS A 267 14.89 15.53 4.31
CA HIS A 267 14.58 14.15 3.92
C HIS A 267 13.65 14.12 2.71
N LEU A 268 12.59 14.95 2.69
CA LEU A 268 11.68 15.03 1.55
C LEU A 268 12.41 15.47 0.27
N HIS A 269 13.25 16.50 0.36
CA HIS A 269 14.04 16.97 -0.79
C HIS A 269 15.01 15.90 -1.31
N LYS A 270 15.67 15.15 -0.41
CA LYS A 270 16.50 14.01 -0.80
C LYS A 270 15.70 12.93 -1.53
N VAL A 271 14.50 12.62 -1.04
CA VAL A 271 13.59 11.67 -1.70
C VAL A 271 13.21 12.14 -3.10
N ILE A 272 12.79 13.39 -3.24
CA ILE A 272 12.41 13.97 -4.54
C ILE A 272 13.59 13.89 -5.53
N ASN A 273 14.78 14.29 -5.11
CA ASN A 273 15.97 14.25 -5.96
C ASN A 273 16.32 12.82 -6.38
N CYS A 274 16.29 11.86 -5.45
CA CYS A 274 16.55 10.46 -5.74
C CYS A 274 15.52 9.88 -6.72
N MET A 275 14.24 10.22 -6.56
CA MET A 275 13.19 9.81 -7.49
C MET A 275 13.41 10.36 -8.90
N GLN A 276 13.88 11.61 -9.03
CA GLN A 276 14.17 12.24 -10.34
C GLN A 276 15.33 11.56 -11.08
N VAL A 277 16.38 11.17 -10.36
CA VAL A 277 17.56 10.53 -10.96
C VAL A 277 17.48 9.01 -11.01
N GLY A 278 16.42 8.41 -10.46
CA GLY A 278 16.23 6.96 -10.39
C GLY A 278 17.15 6.25 -9.39
N LYS A 279 17.58 6.95 -8.32
CA LYS A 279 18.43 6.41 -7.25
C LYS A 279 17.59 5.76 -6.15
N LYS A 280 18.09 4.65 -5.60
CA LYS A 280 17.44 3.92 -4.50
C LYS A 280 17.61 4.65 -3.17
N ILE A 281 16.65 4.49 -2.27
CA ILE A 281 16.60 5.06 -0.91
C ILE A 281 16.26 3.95 0.07
#